data_AF-A0A7I7UM89-F1
#
_entry.id   AF-A0A7I7UM89-F1
#
_cell.length_a   1.000
_cell.length_b   1.000
_cell.length_c   1.000
_cell.angle_alpha   90.00
_cell.angle_beta   90.00
_cell.angle_gamma   90.00
#
_symmetry.space_group_name_H-M   'P 1'
#
loop_
_entity.id
_entity.type
_entity.pdbx_description
1 polymer ?
#
loop_
_entity_poly.entity_id
_entity_poly.type
_entity_poly.pdbx_seq_one_letter_code
_entity_poly.pdbx_strand_id
1 'polypeptide(L)'
;MHSNANPGQNLPLPVGAVCVEPWYHPDKPAFESSNGEPGSLRYFIGSKWEVSRADPSEKPLLVQVDGNQYADDGLVERFVVLDGDVMTPGQARQLAAVLTAAADDIEAAIETEWARR
;
A
#
# COMPACT_ATOMS: atom_id res chain seq x y z
N MET A 1 26.61 -22.28 -23.88
CA MET A 1 25.16 -21.96 -23.87
C MET A 1 24.80 -21.63 -22.43
N HIS A 2 24.80 -20.34 -22.07
CA HIS A 2 24.28 -19.93 -20.77
C HIS A 2 22.76 -19.96 -20.85
N SER A 3 22.15 -20.79 -20.01
CA SER A 3 20.70 -20.75 -19.79
C SER A 3 20.36 -19.35 -19.33
N ASN A 4 19.63 -18.59 -20.14
CA ASN A 4 18.93 -17.36 -19.72
C ASN A 4 17.76 -17.79 -18.82
N ALA A 5 18.07 -18.41 -17.68
CA ALA A 5 17.08 -18.61 -16.64
C ALA A 5 16.68 -17.23 -16.18
N ASN A 6 15.43 -16.87 -16.43
CA ASN A 6 14.91 -15.58 -16.04
C ASN A 6 14.47 -15.69 -14.58
N PRO A 7 15.27 -15.20 -13.61
CA PRO A 7 15.05 -15.51 -12.20
C PRO A 7 13.67 -15.03 -11.72
N GLY A 8 13.17 -13.91 -12.25
CA GLY A 8 11.87 -13.36 -11.90
C GLY A 8 10.66 -14.19 -12.35
N GLN A 9 10.79 -15.06 -13.37
CA GLN A 9 9.65 -15.85 -13.88
C GLN A 9 9.15 -16.91 -12.90
N ASN A 10 10.01 -17.37 -11.99
CA ASN A 10 9.68 -18.44 -11.04
C ASN A 10 9.60 -17.95 -9.59
N LEU A 11 9.61 -16.63 -9.35
CA LEU A 11 9.47 -16.09 -8.01
C LEU A 11 8.06 -16.35 -7.45
N PRO A 12 7.94 -16.81 -6.20
CA PRO A 12 6.65 -16.96 -5.56
C PRO A 12 5.94 -15.60 -5.47
N LEU A 13 4.62 -15.64 -5.50
CA LEU A 13 3.81 -14.44 -5.28
C LEU A 13 4.07 -13.90 -3.86
N PRO A 14 4.11 -12.58 -3.66
CA PRO A 14 4.28 -12.00 -2.33
C PRO A 14 3.18 -12.47 -1.38
N VAL A 15 3.56 -12.87 -0.17
CA VAL A 15 2.58 -13.26 0.86
C VAL A 15 1.63 -12.09 1.13
N GLY A 16 0.33 -12.40 1.09
CA GLY A 16 -0.76 -11.43 1.31
C GLY A 16 -1.18 -10.66 0.05
N ALA A 17 -0.53 -10.90 -1.11
CA ALA A 17 -0.98 -10.32 -2.37
C ALA A 17 -2.32 -10.92 -2.80
N VAL A 18 -3.24 -10.04 -3.18
CA VAL A 18 -4.54 -10.36 -3.77
C VAL A 18 -4.50 -10.20 -5.29
N CYS A 19 -3.74 -9.21 -5.78
CA CYS A 19 -3.47 -9.00 -7.20
C CYS A 19 -1.98 -8.73 -7.39
N VAL A 20 -1.41 -9.22 -8.48
CA VAL A 20 -0.02 -8.97 -8.86
C VAL A 20 0.01 -8.54 -10.32
N GLU A 21 0.56 -7.36 -10.58
CA GLU A 21 0.68 -6.81 -11.92
C GLU A 21 1.79 -7.53 -12.71
N PRO A 22 1.79 -7.43 -14.05
CA PRO A 22 2.90 -7.89 -14.86
C PRO A 22 4.23 -7.24 -14.46
N TRP A 23 5.33 -7.94 -14.73
CA TRP A 23 6.67 -7.36 -14.62
C TRP A 23 6.81 -6.18 -15.58
N TYR A 24 7.46 -5.12 -15.10
CA TYR A 24 7.94 -4.02 -15.93
C TYR A 24 9.41 -3.73 -15.60
N HIS A 25 10.13 -3.17 -16.57
CA HIS A 25 11.50 -2.75 -16.38
C HIS A 25 11.55 -1.21 -16.45
N PRO A 26 12.07 -0.50 -15.44
CA PRO A 26 12.08 0.96 -15.40
C PRO A 26 12.76 1.61 -16.60
N ASP A 27 13.81 0.96 -17.11
CA ASP A 27 14.57 1.43 -18.27
C ASP A 27 13.92 1.08 -19.63
N LYS A 28 12.80 0.37 -19.65
CA LYS A 28 12.04 0.06 -20.86
C LYS A 28 10.89 1.04 -21.06
N PRO A 29 10.43 1.27 -22.30
CA PRO A 29 9.23 2.07 -22.56
C PRO A 29 8.02 1.54 -21.77
N ALA A 30 7.17 2.45 -21.27
CA ALA A 30 6.03 2.14 -20.37
C ALA A 30 4.98 1.15 -20.93
N PHE A 31 5.09 0.75 -22.19
CA PHE A 31 4.18 -0.21 -22.85
C PHE A 31 4.84 -1.56 -23.15
N GLU A 32 6.13 -1.70 -22.86
CA GLU A 32 6.84 -2.97 -23.00
C GLU A 32 6.83 -3.69 -21.67
N SER A 33 6.11 -4.82 -21.63
CA SER A 33 6.16 -5.73 -20.49
C SER A 33 7.56 -6.32 -20.38
N SER A 34 8.04 -6.40 -19.14
CA SER A 34 9.24 -7.16 -18.81
C SER A 34 8.87 -8.63 -18.67
N ASN A 35 9.84 -9.51 -18.86
CA ASN A 35 9.65 -10.93 -18.62
C ASN A 35 10.12 -11.35 -17.23
N GLY A 36 10.52 -10.42 -16.35
CA GLY A 36 11.06 -10.66 -15.01
C GLY A 36 12.58 -10.75 -14.97
N GLU A 37 13.27 -10.13 -15.94
CA GLU A 37 14.73 -10.08 -16.01
C GLU A 37 15.35 -9.22 -14.89
N PRO A 38 16.66 -9.34 -14.60
CA PRO A 38 17.34 -8.51 -13.59
C PRO A 38 17.04 -7.02 -13.78
N GLY A 39 16.76 -6.29 -12.69
CA GLY A 39 16.32 -4.89 -12.70
C GLY A 39 14.82 -4.67 -12.91
N SER A 40 14.06 -5.71 -13.20
CA SER A 40 12.60 -5.62 -13.31
C SER A 40 11.93 -5.60 -11.94
N LEU A 41 10.77 -4.94 -11.86
CA LEU A 41 9.89 -5.04 -10.71
C LEU A 41 8.43 -5.23 -11.12
N ARG A 42 7.62 -5.68 -10.19
CA ARG A 42 6.16 -5.75 -10.36
C ARG A 42 5.45 -5.20 -9.14
N TYR A 43 4.34 -4.52 -9.39
CA TYR A 43 3.46 -4.04 -8.34
C TYR A 43 2.54 -5.17 -7.86
N PHE A 44 2.14 -5.14 -6.59
CA PHE A 44 1.07 -5.99 -6.10
C PHE A 44 0.16 -5.22 -5.13
N ILE A 45 -1.10 -5.62 -5.13
CA ILE A 45 -2.14 -5.13 -4.23
C ILE A 45 -2.39 -6.22 -3.20
N GLY A 46 -2.38 -5.85 -1.92
CA GLY A 46 -2.64 -6.74 -0.80
C GLY A 46 -4.02 -6.57 -0.19
N SER A 47 -4.06 -6.62 1.15
CA SER A 47 -5.31 -6.43 1.91
C SER A 47 -5.81 -4.99 1.85
N LYS A 48 -7.13 -4.82 1.93
CA LYS A 48 -7.80 -3.52 1.91
C LYS A 48 -8.86 -3.41 2.99
N TRP A 49 -9.08 -2.19 3.46
CA TRP A 49 -10.06 -1.80 4.47
C TRP A 49 -10.70 -0.47 4.06
N GLU A 50 -11.98 -0.30 4.38
CA GLU A 50 -12.75 0.90 4.09
C GLU A 50 -13.16 1.59 5.39
N VAL A 51 -12.98 2.91 5.47
CA VAL A 51 -13.50 3.74 6.55
C VAL A 51 -14.67 4.55 6.00
N SER A 52 -15.86 4.31 6.53
CA SER A 52 -17.06 5.05 6.16
C SER A 52 -16.92 6.52 6.53
N ARG A 53 -17.47 7.39 5.68
CA ARG A 53 -17.58 8.82 5.93
C ARG A 53 -18.91 9.16 6.59
N ALA A 54 -19.01 10.36 7.16
CA ALA A 54 -20.24 10.84 7.79
C ALA A 54 -21.40 10.96 6.79
N ASP A 55 -21.11 11.38 5.55
CA ASP A 55 -22.06 11.33 4.44
C ASP A 55 -21.90 10.01 3.68
N PRO A 56 -22.90 9.12 3.68
CA PRO A 56 -22.84 7.84 2.97
C PRO A 56 -22.80 7.96 1.44
N SER A 57 -23.10 9.14 0.89
CA SER A 57 -22.99 9.41 -0.55
C SER A 57 -21.55 9.68 -1.00
N GLU A 58 -20.65 10.00 -0.06
CA GLU A 58 -19.22 10.14 -0.33
C GLU A 58 -18.53 8.76 -0.39
N LYS A 59 -17.48 8.66 -1.20
CA LYS A 59 -16.67 7.44 -1.27
C LYS A 59 -15.95 7.19 0.06
N PRO A 60 -15.91 5.94 0.56
CA PRO A 60 -15.18 5.63 1.78
C PRO A 60 -13.69 5.93 1.60
N LEU A 61 -13.00 6.21 2.71
CA LEU A 61 -11.54 6.24 2.72
C LEU A 61 -11.05 4.80 2.51
N LEU A 62 -10.14 4.61 1.55
CA LEU A 62 -9.55 3.31 1.28
C LEU A 62 -8.17 3.24 1.94
N VAL A 63 -7.99 2.26 2.82
CA VAL A 63 -6.68 1.85 3.34
C VAL A 63 -6.31 0.54 2.69
N GLN A 64 -5.16 0.45 2.04
CA GLN A 64 -4.66 -0.79 1.43
C GLN A 64 -3.19 -0.99 1.74
N VAL A 65 -2.74 -2.25 1.69
CA VAL A 65 -1.32 -2.60 1.74
C VAL A 65 -0.91 -3.01 0.35
N ASP A 66 -0.03 -2.23 -0.24
CA ASP A 66 0.49 -2.47 -1.58
C ASP A 66 2.01 -2.64 -1.51
N GLY A 67 2.63 -3.00 -2.63
CA GLY A 67 4.07 -3.18 -2.63
C GLY A 67 4.67 -3.43 -4.00
N ASN A 68 6.00 -3.49 -4.00
CA ASN A 68 6.80 -3.87 -5.14
C ASN A 68 7.54 -5.17 -4.84
N GLN A 69 7.64 -6.06 -5.82
CA GLN A 69 8.56 -7.19 -5.79
C GLN A 69 9.63 -7.01 -6.85
N TYR A 70 10.88 -7.27 -6.48
CA TYR A 70 12.05 -7.15 -7.34
C TYR A 70 12.44 -8.50 -7.94
N ALA A 71 12.78 -8.52 -9.23
CA ALA A 71 13.08 -9.74 -9.96
C ALA A 71 14.45 -10.34 -9.60
N ASP A 72 15.40 -9.52 -9.13
CA ASP A 72 16.78 -9.91 -8.87
C ASP A 72 16.92 -10.93 -7.73
N ASP A 73 16.19 -10.69 -6.63
CA ASP A 73 16.31 -11.44 -5.38
C ASP A 73 14.95 -11.83 -4.78
N GLY A 74 13.85 -11.41 -5.40
CA GLY A 74 12.50 -11.62 -4.88
C GLY A 74 12.16 -10.77 -3.66
N LEU A 75 12.99 -9.76 -3.34
CA LEU A 75 12.72 -8.82 -2.26
C LEU A 75 11.36 -8.17 -2.46
N VAL A 76 10.66 -7.94 -1.36
CA VAL A 76 9.34 -7.31 -1.35
C VAL A 76 9.37 -6.08 -0.47
N GLU A 77 9.14 -4.92 -1.07
CA GLU A 77 8.84 -3.69 -0.36
C GLU A 77 7.34 -3.55 -0.18
N ARG A 78 6.89 -3.14 1.01
CA ARG A 78 5.48 -2.92 1.34
C ARG A 78 5.26 -1.53 1.87
N PHE A 79 4.15 -0.93 1.45
CA PHE A 79 3.69 0.36 1.91
C PHE A 79 2.19 0.32 2.22
N VAL A 80 1.78 1.23 3.08
CA VAL A 80 0.36 1.50 3.35
C VAL A 80 -0.06 2.60 2.38
N VAL A 81 -1.18 2.41 1.69
CA VAL A 81 -1.79 3.44 0.85
C VAL A 81 -3.09 3.88 1.50
N LEU A 82 -3.23 5.19 1.74
CA LEU A 82 -4.45 5.83 2.23
C LEU A 82 -4.94 6.80 1.15
N ASP A 83 -6.07 6.50 0.51
CA ASP A 83 -6.66 7.34 -0.55
C ASP A 83 -5.68 7.76 -1.67
N GLY A 84 -4.71 6.89 -1.97
CA GLY A 84 -3.67 7.12 -2.98
C GLY A 84 -2.35 7.66 -2.44
N ASP A 85 -2.31 8.13 -1.18
CA ASP A 85 -1.08 8.54 -0.53
C ASP A 85 -0.29 7.34 0.01
N VAL A 86 0.95 7.22 -0.44
CA VAL A 86 1.86 6.13 -0.06
C VAL A 86 2.60 6.48 1.23
N MET A 87 2.56 5.57 2.20
CA MET A 87 3.16 5.74 3.52
C MET A 87 3.98 4.51 3.90
N THR A 88 5.10 4.74 4.58
CA THR A 88 5.80 3.67 5.29
C THR A 88 4.94 3.18 6.48
N PRO A 89 5.16 1.94 6.98
CA PRO A 89 4.50 1.47 8.19
C PRO A 89 4.76 2.37 9.43
N GLY A 90 5.90 3.06 9.48
CA GLY A 90 6.20 4.03 10.54
C GLY A 90 5.30 5.26 10.47
N GLN A 91 5.19 5.86 9.29
CA GLN A 91 4.31 7.02 9.05
C GLN A 91 2.84 6.68 9.27
N ALA A 92 2.39 5.49 8.84
CA ALA A 92 1.02 5.04 9.09
C ALA A 92 0.70 4.92 10.59
N ARG A 93 1.64 4.40 11.40
CA ARG A 93 1.48 4.36 12.87
C ARG A 93 1.46 5.75 13.49
N GLN A 94 2.29 6.67 12.99
CA GLN A 94 2.30 8.05 13.46
C GLN A 94 0.97 8.75 13.14
N LEU A 95 0.44 8.56 11.92
CA LEU A 95 -0.86 9.08 11.53
C LEU A 95 -1.96 8.52 12.44
N ALA A 96 -1.97 7.21 12.69
CA ALA A 96 -2.92 6.59 13.60
C ALA A 96 -2.89 7.23 15.00
N ALA A 97 -1.70 7.47 15.56
CA ALA A 97 -1.55 8.12 16.86
C ALA A 97 -2.10 9.56 16.86
N VAL A 98 -1.85 10.33 15.79
CA VAL A 98 -2.39 11.70 15.65
C VAL A 98 -3.91 11.68 15.52
N LEU A 99 -4.47 10.75 14.76
CA LEU A 99 -5.93 10.59 14.61
C LEU A 99 -6.59 10.25 15.95
N THR A 100 -6.00 9.35 16.74
CA THR A 100 -6.49 9.01 18.09
C THR A 100 -6.47 10.24 19.00
N ALA A 101 -5.34 10.94 19.09
CA ALA A 101 -5.23 12.13 19.94
C ALA A 101 -6.24 13.22 19.54
N ALA A 102 -6.44 13.45 18.24
CA ALA A 102 -7.41 14.42 17.76
C ALA A 102 -8.87 14.03 18.10
N ALA A 103 -9.20 12.74 18.07
CA ALA A 103 -10.51 12.25 18.49
C ALA A 103 -10.72 12.47 20.00
N ASP A 104 -9.75 12.09 20.82
CA ASP A 104 -9.79 12.25 22.28
C ASP A 104 -9.97 13.74 22.67
N ASP A 105 -9.26 14.64 22.00
CA ASP A 105 -9.37 16.09 22.22
C ASP A 105 -10.78 16.63 21.93
N ILE A 106 -11.43 16.14 20.87
CA ILE A 106 -12.80 16.53 20.50
C ILE A 106 -13.80 16.02 21.53
N GLU A 107 -13.67 14.76 21.96
CA GLU A 107 -14.57 14.16 22.97
C GLU A 107 -14.50 14.92 24.29
N ALA A 108 -13.29 15.24 24.77
CA ALA A 108 -13.09 16.04 25.98
C ALA A 108 -13.71 17.45 25.89
N ALA A 109 -13.63 18.07 24.71
CA ALA A 109 -14.24 19.38 24.47
C ALA A 109 -15.77 19.32 24.54
N ILE A 110 -16.40 18.27 23.99
CA ILE A 110 -17.85 18.06 24.02
C ILE A 110 -18.34 17.87 25.46
N GLU A 111 -17.67 17.02 26.25
CA GLU A 111 -18.02 16.80 27.67
C GLU A 111 -17.96 18.09 28.49
N THR A 112 -16.93 18.90 28.25
CA THR A 112 -16.74 20.18 28.93
C THR A 112 -17.84 21.18 28.59
N GLU A 113 -18.31 21.22 27.33
CA GLU A 113 -19.39 22.11 26.93
C GLU A 113 -20.72 21.71 27.57
N TRP A 114 -20.98 20.41 27.73
CA TRP A 114 -22.21 19.92 28.34
C TRP A 114 -22.24 20.17 29.85
N ALA A 115 -21.09 20.10 30.53
CA ALA A 115 -20.98 20.41 31.96
C ALA A 115 -21.21 21.90 32.31
N ARG A 116 -21.19 22.80 31.33
CA ARG A 116 -21.44 24.24 31.52
C ARG A 116 -22.89 24.67 31.25
N ARG A 117 -23.75 23.75 30.77
CA ARG A 117 -25.17 24.01 30.50
C ARG A 117 -26.03 23.46 31.63
#